data_AF-A0A7I0JBY6-F1
#
_entry.id   AF-A0A7I0JBY6-F1
#
_cell.length_a   1.000
_cell.length_b   1.000
_cell.length_c   1.000
_cell.angle_alpha   90.00
_cell.angle_beta   90.00
_cell.angle_gamma   90.00
#
_symmetry.space_group_name_H-M   'P 1'
#
loop_
_entity.id
_entity.type
_entity.pdbx_description
1 polymer ?
#
loop_
_entity_poly.entity_id
_entity_poly.type
_entity_poly.pdbx_seq_one_letter_code
_entity_poly.pdbx_strand_id
1 'polypeptide(L)'
;PDAWAALARAGIETGSLLFMHGVEPRQDWFMSRSGYTGEDGFEIGLPEADARDLVARLLQDERVQWIGLAARDSLRLEAGLCLHGQDLTPEIDPASAGLMWAIPKEVRASGHFIGADALRSIL
;
A
#
# COMPACT_ATOMS: atom_id res chain seq x y z
N PRO A 1 -5.25 7.28 11.99
CA PRO A 1 -4.38 7.54 13.16
C PRO A 1 -4.21 6.38 14.17
N ASP A 2 -5.26 5.67 14.60
CA ASP A 2 -5.17 4.67 15.69
C ASP A 2 -4.86 3.22 15.27
N ALA A 3 -4.50 2.99 14.00
CA ALA A 3 -4.32 1.66 13.43
C ALA A 3 -3.28 0.81 14.19
N TRP A 4 -2.18 1.44 14.62
CA TRP A 4 -1.16 0.80 15.44
C TRP A 4 -1.72 0.26 16.77
N ALA A 5 -2.49 1.06 17.48
CA ALA A 5 -3.05 0.70 18.77
C ALA A 5 -4.08 -0.43 18.65
N ALA A 6 -4.87 -0.43 17.56
CA ALA A 6 -5.81 -1.50 17.27
C ALA A 6 -5.11 -2.84 16.98
N LEU A 7 -4.01 -2.83 16.21
CA LEU A 7 -3.22 -4.03 15.94
C LEU A 7 -2.55 -4.59 17.19
N ALA A 8 -1.94 -3.72 18.00
CA ALA A 8 -1.32 -4.12 19.26
C ALA A 8 -2.34 -4.83 20.18
N ARG A 9 -3.55 -4.27 20.29
CA ARG A 9 -4.65 -4.88 21.07
C ARG A 9 -5.11 -6.23 20.49
N ALA A 10 -5.09 -6.40 19.17
CA ALA A 10 -5.40 -7.66 18.52
C ALA A 10 -4.27 -8.72 18.65
N GLY A 11 -3.17 -8.40 19.35
CA GLY A 11 -2.04 -9.29 19.55
C GLY A 11 -1.10 -9.36 18.35
N ILE A 12 -1.09 -8.31 17.51
CA ILE A 12 -0.13 -8.14 16.42
C ILE A 12 0.86 -7.06 16.84
N GLU A 13 2.08 -7.46 17.18
CA GLU A 13 3.17 -6.52 17.41
C GLU A 13 3.67 -5.97 16.08
N THR A 14 3.61 -4.64 15.93
CA THR A 14 4.13 -3.95 14.76
C THR A 14 5.59 -3.54 14.93
N GLY A 15 6.15 -3.65 16.14
CA GLY A 15 7.50 -3.22 16.49
C GLY A 15 7.80 -1.78 16.07
N SER A 16 9.04 -1.55 15.61
CA SER A 16 9.53 -0.27 15.08
C SER A 16 9.35 -0.16 13.55
N LEU A 17 8.31 -0.79 12.98
CA LEU A 17 8.11 -0.79 11.53
C LEU A 17 7.92 0.65 11.03
N LEU A 18 8.80 1.07 10.14
CA LEU A 18 8.77 2.40 9.53
C LEU A 18 7.88 2.39 8.29
N PHE A 19 7.46 3.57 7.85
CA PHE A 19 6.71 3.74 6.61
C PHE A 19 7.42 3.03 5.43
N MET A 20 6.64 2.34 4.59
CA MET A 20 7.11 1.57 3.43
C MET A 20 8.10 0.43 3.74
N HIS A 21 8.11 -0.07 4.97
CA HIS A 21 8.82 -1.30 5.35
C HIS A 21 7.85 -2.46 5.58
N GLY A 22 8.33 -3.68 5.34
CA GLY A 22 7.59 -4.92 5.58
C GLY A 22 8.34 -5.89 6.50
N VAL A 23 7.61 -6.80 7.13
CA VAL A 23 8.11 -7.85 8.01
C VAL A 23 7.25 -9.10 7.86
N GLU A 24 7.83 -10.27 8.12
CA GLU A 24 7.12 -11.54 8.23
C GLU A 24 7.01 -11.89 9.73
N PRO A 25 5.93 -11.49 10.43
CA PRO A 25 5.86 -11.58 11.89
C PRO A 25 5.69 -13.03 12.38
N ARG A 26 5.30 -13.95 11.49
CA ARG A 26 5.20 -15.40 11.71
C ARG A 26 5.24 -16.10 10.36
N GLN A 27 5.32 -17.44 10.38
CA GLN A 27 5.30 -18.24 9.16
C GLN A 27 4.06 -17.93 8.30
N ASP A 28 4.28 -17.78 6.99
CA ASP A 28 3.27 -17.52 5.95
C ASP A 28 2.48 -16.21 6.10
N TRP A 29 2.95 -15.29 6.96
CA TRP A 29 2.40 -13.95 7.11
C TRP A 29 3.35 -12.90 6.56
N PHE A 30 2.79 -11.84 5.99
CA PHE A 30 3.51 -10.63 5.61
C PHE A 30 2.73 -9.41 6.10
N MET A 31 3.42 -8.43 6.65
CA MET A 31 2.82 -7.17 7.07
C MET A 31 3.70 -6.01 6.64
N SER A 32 3.09 -4.94 6.14
CA SER A 32 3.78 -3.68 5.82
C SER A 32 3.11 -2.49 6.49
N ARG A 33 3.90 -1.48 6.84
CA ARG A 33 3.38 -0.16 7.26
C ARG A 33 3.21 0.71 6.01
N SER A 34 2.13 0.43 5.30
CA SER A 34 1.72 1.05 4.06
C SER A 34 0.20 1.09 4.01
N GLY A 35 -0.34 1.74 2.98
CA GLY A 35 -1.77 1.76 2.75
C GLY A 35 -2.12 2.63 1.55
N TYR A 36 -3.42 2.80 1.35
CA TYR A 36 -3.98 3.46 0.18
C TYR A 36 -4.99 4.55 0.55
N THR A 37 -4.74 5.24 1.67
CA THR A 37 -5.64 6.27 2.23
C THR A 37 -4.94 7.59 2.55
N GLY A 38 -3.61 7.66 2.45
CA GLY A 38 -2.81 8.82 2.91
C GLY A 38 -2.59 8.87 4.43
N GLU A 39 -3.25 8.00 5.19
CA GLU A 39 -3.13 7.89 6.64
C GLU A 39 -2.08 6.85 7.05
N ASP A 40 -1.58 6.95 8.30
CA ASP A 40 -0.81 5.86 8.90
C ASP A 40 -1.68 4.60 9.06
N GLY A 41 -1.10 3.45 8.71
CA GLY A 41 -1.83 2.21 8.57
C GLY A 41 -0.92 1.04 8.18
N PHE A 42 -1.55 -0.13 8.07
CA PHE A 42 -0.86 -1.39 7.79
C PHE A 42 -1.66 -2.23 6.81
N GLU A 43 -0.95 -3.01 6.00
CA GLU A 43 -1.50 -4.07 5.16
C GLU A 43 -0.97 -5.42 5.65
N ILE A 44 -1.84 -6.42 5.72
CA ILE A 44 -1.51 -7.75 6.29
C ILE A 44 -1.95 -8.83 5.31
N GLY A 45 -0.99 -9.59 4.78
CA GLY A 45 -1.19 -10.84 4.10
C GLY A 45 -1.00 -12.01 5.06
N LEU A 46 -1.91 -12.97 5.04
CA LEU A 46 -1.93 -14.11 5.95
C LEU A 46 -2.69 -15.29 5.34
N PRO A 47 -2.51 -16.53 5.86
CA PRO A 47 -3.32 -17.67 5.47
C PRO A 47 -4.81 -17.45 5.74
N GLU A 48 -5.66 -17.96 4.86
CA GLU A 48 -7.12 -17.81 4.96
C GLU A 48 -7.68 -18.30 6.30
N ALA A 49 -7.13 -19.40 6.83
CA ALA A 49 -7.53 -19.99 8.10
C ALA A 49 -7.38 -19.02 9.30
N ASP A 50 -6.44 -18.08 9.22
CA ASP A 50 -6.15 -17.12 10.28
C ASP A 50 -6.96 -15.81 10.13
N ALA A 51 -7.44 -15.52 8.93
CA ALA A 51 -8.07 -14.25 8.59
C ALA A 51 -9.31 -13.95 9.43
N ARG A 52 -10.20 -14.94 9.60
CA ARG A 52 -11.45 -14.76 10.33
C ARG A 52 -11.21 -14.43 11.81
N ASP A 53 -10.23 -15.08 12.43
CA ASP A 53 -9.90 -14.86 13.83
C ASP A 53 -9.23 -13.50 14.05
N LEU A 54 -8.29 -13.10 13.19
CA LEU A 54 -7.66 -11.78 13.25
C LEU A 54 -8.71 -10.65 13.12
N VAL A 55 -9.58 -10.76 12.11
CA VAL A 55 -10.63 -9.78 11.87
C VAL A 55 -11.60 -9.70 13.05
N ALA A 56 -12.00 -10.84 13.62
CA ALA A 56 -12.86 -10.85 14.80
C ALA A 56 -12.21 -10.14 15.99
N ARG A 57 -10.90 -10.34 16.23
CA ARG A 57 -10.14 -9.64 17.28
C ARG A 57 -10.04 -8.13 17.02
N LEU A 58 -9.79 -7.72 15.79
CA LEU A 58 -9.75 -6.29 15.41
C LEU A 58 -11.09 -5.61 15.66
N LEU A 59 -12.21 -6.26 15.30
CA LEU A 59 -13.56 -5.73 15.48
C LEU A 59 -14.04 -5.68 16.94
N GLN A 60 -13.28 -6.25 17.90
CA GLN A 60 -13.53 -6.04 19.33
C GLN A 60 -13.07 -4.65 19.80
N ASP A 61 -12.30 -3.92 18.99
CA ASP A 61 -11.94 -2.54 19.25
C ASP A 61 -13.00 -1.60 18.67
N GLU A 62 -13.63 -0.77 19.50
CA GLU A 62 -14.69 0.16 19.10
C GLU A 62 -14.26 1.22 18.08
N ARG A 63 -12.95 1.44 17.93
CA ARG A 63 -12.37 2.34 16.93
C ARG A 63 -12.31 1.71 15.53
N VAL A 64 -12.45 0.39 15.44
CA VAL A 64 -12.33 -0.36 14.18
C VAL A 64 -13.71 -0.60 13.59
N GLN A 65 -13.88 -0.17 12.35
CA GLN A 65 -15.09 -0.43 11.57
C GLN A 65 -14.72 -0.88 10.16
N TRP A 66 -15.65 -1.60 9.53
CA TRP A 66 -15.53 -1.88 8.10
C TRP A 66 -15.67 -0.59 7.30
N ILE A 67 -14.82 -0.46 6.28
CA ILE A 67 -14.89 0.60 5.29
C ILE A 67 -15.21 0.01 3.93
N GLY A 68 -16.18 0.62 3.22
CA GLY A 68 -16.58 0.20 1.88
C GLY A 68 -15.69 0.78 0.79
N LEU A 69 -15.86 0.29 -0.45
CA LEU A 69 -15.06 0.70 -1.61
C LEU A 69 -15.22 2.18 -1.96
N ALA A 70 -16.44 2.75 -1.84
CA ALA A 70 -16.66 4.16 -2.14
C ALA A 70 -15.88 5.10 -1.22
N ALA A 71 -15.80 4.77 0.08
CA ALA A 71 -15.01 5.53 1.04
C ALA A 71 -13.51 5.35 0.80
N ARG A 72 -13.04 4.13 0.45
CA ARG A 72 -11.65 3.91 0.01
C ARG A 72 -11.30 4.75 -1.21
N ASP A 73 -12.17 4.81 -2.22
CA ASP A 73 -11.95 5.59 -3.43
C ASP A 73 -11.94 7.10 -3.15
N SER A 74 -12.73 7.57 -2.18
CA SER A 74 -12.69 8.96 -1.73
C SER A 74 -11.34 9.28 -1.05
N LEU A 75 -10.91 8.45 -0.09
CA LEU A 75 -9.68 8.66 0.67
C LEU A 75 -8.42 8.63 -0.21
N ARG A 76 -8.32 7.67 -1.14
CA ARG A 76 -7.16 7.58 -2.04
C ARG A 76 -7.08 8.80 -2.96
N LEU A 77 -8.22 9.32 -3.40
CA LEU A 77 -8.29 10.46 -4.28
C LEU A 77 -7.87 11.74 -3.55
N GLU A 78 -8.33 11.93 -2.32
CA GLU A 78 -7.89 13.01 -1.43
C GLU A 78 -6.38 12.94 -1.16
N ALA A 79 -5.82 11.74 -1.05
CA ALA A 79 -4.39 11.50 -0.89
C ALA A 79 -3.58 11.61 -2.20
N GLY A 80 -4.22 11.84 -3.35
CA GLY A 80 -3.57 11.95 -4.66
C GLY A 80 -3.01 10.63 -5.21
N LEU A 81 -3.54 9.49 -4.79
CA LEU A 81 -3.09 8.17 -5.21
C LEU A 81 -3.83 7.70 -6.49
N CYS A 82 -3.06 7.30 -7.50
CA CYS A 82 -3.58 6.85 -8.79
C CYS A 82 -4.19 5.44 -8.70
N LEU A 83 -5.37 5.26 -9.31
CA LEU A 83 -6.04 3.97 -9.47
C LEU A 83 -5.90 3.46 -10.91
N HIS A 84 -5.27 2.30 -11.09
CA HIS A 84 -5.14 1.67 -12.41
C HIS A 84 -6.52 1.29 -12.97
N GLY A 85 -6.74 1.56 -14.25
CA GLY A 85 -8.02 1.50 -14.94
C GLY A 85 -8.82 2.81 -14.90
N GLN A 86 -8.38 3.80 -14.12
CA GLN A 86 -8.96 5.16 -14.10
C GLN A 86 -7.90 6.20 -14.43
N ASP A 87 -6.91 6.36 -13.55
CA ASP A 87 -5.85 7.37 -13.67
C ASP A 87 -4.63 6.85 -14.42
N LEU A 88 -4.44 5.52 -14.41
CA LEU A 88 -3.37 4.82 -15.13
C LEU A 88 -3.98 3.78 -16.05
N THR A 89 -3.50 3.75 -17.28
CA THR A 89 -3.84 2.72 -18.26
C THR A 89 -2.58 2.36 -19.05
N PRO A 90 -2.58 1.27 -19.83
CA PRO A 90 -1.45 0.94 -20.71
C PRO A 90 -1.06 2.06 -21.69
N GLU A 91 -1.97 3.00 -21.97
CA GLU A 91 -1.77 4.16 -22.86
C GLU A 91 -1.17 5.38 -22.17
N ILE A 92 -1.09 5.41 -20.83
CA ILE A 92 -0.57 6.53 -20.05
C ILE A 92 0.84 6.20 -19.56
N ASP A 93 1.83 6.92 -20.08
CA ASP A 93 3.22 6.74 -19.66
C ASP A 93 3.50 7.39 -18.28
N PRO A 94 4.56 6.97 -17.56
CA PRO A 94 4.89 7.51 -16.23
C PRO A 94 5.20 9.02 -16.20
N ALA A 95 5.65 9.62 -17.29
CA ALA A 95 5.89 11.06 -17.35
C ALA A 95 4.57 11.83 -17.43
N SER A 96 3.68 11.41 -18.32
CA SER A 96 2.31 11.96 -18.44
C SER A 96 1.49 11.76 -17.16
N ALA A 97 1.71 10.67 -16.42
CA ALA A 97 1.06 10.40 -15.13
C ALA A 97 1.67 11.16 -13.93
N GLY A 98 2.77 11.90 -14.12
CA GLY A 98 3.47 12.58 -13.01
C GLY A 98 4.18 11.62 -12.03
N LEU A 99 4.51 10.39 -12.48
CA LEU A 99 5.08 9.32 -11.66
C LEU A 99 6.59 9.11 -11.87
N MET A 100 7.28 10.06 -12.51
CA MET A 100 8.74 9.97 -12.74
C MET A 100 9.56 9.86 -11.45
N TRP A 101 9.01 10.26 -10.31
CA TRP A 101 9.63 10.09 -9.01
C TRP A 101 9.83 8.61 -8.63
N ALA A 102 9.04 7.69 -9.18
CA ALA A 102 9.14 6.26 -8.94
C ALA A 102 10.30 5.59 -9.73
N ILE A 103 10.94 6.31 -10.65
CA ILE A 103 12.06 5.81 -11.47
C ILE A 103 13.33 6.61 -11.17
N PRO A 104 14.19 6.14 -10.24
CA PRO A 104 15.41 6.84 -9.85
C PRO A 104 16.32 7.17 -11.04
N LYS A 105 17.14 8.22 -10.91
CA LYS A 105 18.01 8.70 -12.01
C LYS A 105 18.99 7.62 -12.46
N GLU A 106 19.52 6.85 -11.51
CA GLU A 106 20.47 5.76 -11.72
C GLU A 106 19.82 4.60 -12.49
N VAL A 107 18.56 4.28 -12.16
CA VAL A 107 17.77 3.26 -12.88
C VAL A 107 17.51 3.71 -14.31
N ARG A 108 17.09 4.97 -14.52
CA ARG A 108 16.89 5.55 -15.86
C ARG A 108 18.17 5.53 -16.70
N ALA A 109 19.30 5.89 -16.09
CA ALA A 109 20.60 5.87 -16.75
C ALA A 109 21.03 4.45 -17.13
N SER A 110 20.75 3.46 -16.28
CA SER A 110 21.09 2.05 -16.56
C SER A 110 20.40 1.51 -17.80
N GLY A 111 19.14 1.92 -18.05
CA GLY A 111 18.32 1.39 -19.14
C GLY A 111 17.98 -0.11 -19.03
N HIS A 112 18.27 -0.75 -17.89
CA HIS A 112 18.09 -2.20 -17.71
C HIS A 112 16.70 -2.57 -17.18
N PHE A 113 15.65 -2.05 -17.83
CA PHE A 113 14.27 -2.37 -17.49
C PHE A 113 13.37 -2.35 -18.73
N ILE A 114 12.27 -3.08 -18.68
CA ILE A 114 11.30 -3.14 -19.76
C ILE A 114 10.71 -1.74 -19.99
N GLY A 115 10.76 -1.26 -21.24
CA GLY A 115 10.25 0.06 -21.60
C GLY A 115 11.28 1.21 -21.46
N ALA A 116 12.54 0.93 -21.13
CA ALA A 116 13.58 1.96 -20.96
C ALA A 116 13.78 2.84 -22.21
N ASP A 117 13.85 2.24 -23.41
CA ASP A 117 14.02 2.99 -24.66
C ASP A 117 12.80 3.85 -24.99
N ALA A 118 11.59 3.32 -24.75
CA ALA A 118 10.35 4.07 -24.94
C ALA A 118 10.29 5.29 -24.00
N LEU A 119 10.59 5.09 -22.71
CA LEU A 119 10.65 6.19 -21.74
C LEU A 119 11.73 7.23 -22.12
N ARG A 120 12.90 6.79 -22.58
CA ARG A 120 13.96 7.70 -23.03
C ARG A 120 13.55 8.55 -24.23
N SER A 121 12.68 8.02 -25.11
CA SER A 121 12.24 8.74 -26.31
C SER A 121 11.27 9.90 -26.04
N ILE A 122 10.69 9.96 -24.84
CA ILE A 122 9.68 10.95 -24.43
C ILE A 122 10.17 11.89 -23.31
N LEU A 123 11.39 11.70 -22.82
CA LEU A 123 12.07 12.59 -21.87
C LEU A 123 12.96 13.58 -22.61
#